data_AF-A0A182I7J0-F1
#
_entry.id   AF-A0A182I7J0-F1
#
_cell.length_a   1.000
_cell.length_b   1.000
_cell.length_c   1.000
_cell.angle_alpha   90.00
_cell.angle_beta   90.00
_cell.angle_gamma   90.00
#
_symmetry.space_group_name_H-M   'P 1'
#
loop_
_entity.id
_entity.type
_entity.pdbx_description
1 polymer ?
#
loop_
_entity_poly.entity_id
_entity_poly.type
_entity_poly.pdbx_seq_one_letter_code
_entity_poly.pdbx_strand_id
1 'polypeptide(L)' 'MLKDLIATETVAPEKCAGCGSAIRDRYYLLVADRAWHNQCLRCCKCLHTLEAELSCYSREGNIYCKDDYYR' A
#
# COMPACT_ATOMS: atom_id res chain seq x y z
N MET A 1 15.60 4.29 -13.09
CA MET A 1 14.76 5.49 -13.28
C MET A 1 13.94 5.47 -14.59
N LEU A 2 13.73 4.30 -15.24
CA LEU A 2 12.70 4.06 -16.29
C LEU A 2 12.82 2.60 -16.77
N LYS A 3 12.26 1.68 -15.99
CA LYS A 3 12.04 0.25 -16.28
C LYS A 3 10.97 -0.12 -15.24
N ASP A 4 9.69 -0.32 -15.53
CA ASP A 4 9.14 -1.10 -16.62
C ASP A 4 7.75 -0.57 -17.01
N LEU A 5 7.66 0.07 -18.17
CA LEU A 5 6.42 0.20 -18.92
C LEU A 5 6.20 -1.11 -19.68
N ILE A 6 5.83 -2.18 -18.99
CA ILE A 6 5.24 -3.35 -19.63
C ILE A 6 3.87 -3.51 -19.02
N ALA A 7 2.86 -3.15 -19.81
CA ALA A 7 1.52 -3.67 -19.69
C ALA A 7 1.60 -5.19 -19.94
N THR A 8 2.04 -5.92 -18.91
CA THR A 8 1.72 -7.35 -18.81
C THR A 8 0.22 -7.41 -18.55
N GLU A 9 -0.46 -8.35 -19.20
CA GLU A 9 -1.91 -8.57 -19.09
C GLU A 9 -2.41 -8.22 -17.69
N THR A 10 -3.37 -7.31 -17.61
CA THR A 10 -3.89 -6.70 -16.37
C THR A 10 -4.45 -7.74 -15.41
N VAL A 11 -3.59 -8.45 -14.69
CA VAL A 11 -3.96 -9.17 -13.49
C VAL A 11 -4.04 -8.09 -12.43
N ALA A 12 -5.24 -7.53 -12.27
CA ALA A 12 -5.53 -6.71 -11.11
C ALA A 12 -5.04 -7.48 -9.87
N PRO A 13 -4.36 -6.81 -8.91
CA PRO A 13 -3.86 -7.49 -7.73
C PRO A 13 -4.99 -8.30 -7.08
N GLU A 14 -4.74 -9.60 -6.86
CA GLU A 14 -5.81 -10.53 -6.47
C GLU A 14 -6.54 -10.07 -5.20
N LYS A 15 -5.80 -9.48 -4.25
CA LYS A 15 -6.30 -9.08 -2.93
C LYS A 15 -5.53 -7.89 -2.35
N CYS A 16 -6.26 -7.02 -1.66
CA CYS A 16 -5.69 -5.96 -0.84
C CYS A 16 -4.99 -6.54 0.38
N ALA A 17 -3.74 -6.14 0.64
CA ALA A 17 -2.98 -6.59 1.81
C ALA A 17 -3.54 -6.09 3.16
N GLY A 18 -4.35 -5.02 3.16
CA GLY A 18 -4.95 -4.48 4.38
C GLY A 18 -6.28 -5.12 4.78
N CYS A 19 -7.13 -5.51 3.82
CA CYS A 19 -8.45 -6.08 4.10
C CYS A 19 -8.70 -7.48 3.53
N GLY A 20 -7.80 -8.00 2.69
CA GLY A 20 -7.93 -9.32 2.06
C GLY A 20 -8.93 -9.40 0.90
N SER A 21 -9.72 -8.34 0.66
CA SER A 21 -10.70 -8.29 -0.44
C SER A 21 -10.05 -7.93 -1.78
N ALA A 22 -10.64 -8.37 -2.88
CA ALA A 22 -10.22 -7.98 -4.23
C ALA A 22 -10.32 -6.45 -4.42
N ILE A 23 -9.32 -5.86 -5.08
CA ILE A 23 -9.30 -4.45 -5.41
C ILE A 23 -10.08 -4.23 -6.71
N ARG A 24 -11.23 -3.55 -6.61
CA ARG A 24 -12.08 -3.17 -7.76
C ARG A 24 -12.00 -1.68 -8.09
N ASP A 25 -11.24 -0.93 -7.30
CA ASP A 25 -11.06 0.50 -7.48
C ASP A 25 -10.31 0.80 -8.78
N ARG A 26 -10.63 1.95 -9.39
CA ARG A 26 -9.93 2.41 -10.61
C ARG A 26 -8.44 2.63 -10.37
N TYR A 27 -8.08 3.01 -9.14
CA TYR A 27 -6.70 3.26 -8.73
C TYR A 27 -6.44 2.57 -7.39
N TYR A 28 -5.22 2.12 -7.19
CA TYR A 28 -4.77 1.47 -5.97
C TYR A 28 -3.31 1.81 -5.68
N LEU A 29 -2.88 1.53 -4.45
CA LEU A 29 -1.52 1.81 -3.99
C LEU A 29 -0.68 0.53 -4.05
N LEU A 30 0.53 0.63 -4.59
CA LEU A 30 1.53 -0.44 -4.53
C LEU A 30 2.62 -0.03 -3.54
N VAL A 31 2.67 -0.71 -2.39
CA VAL A 31 3.58 -0.40 -1.29
C VAL A 31 4.18 -1.69 -0.75
N ALA A 32 5.51 -1.74 -0.62
CA ALA A 32 6.25 -2.92 -0.17
C ALA A 32 5.83 -4.20 -0.93
N ASP A 33 5.79 -4.10 -2.26
CA ASP A 33 5.40 -5.18 -3.20
C ASP A 33 4.00 -5.77 -2.97
N ARG A 34 3.13 -5.01 -2.31
CA ARG A 34 1.75 -5.40 -2.00
C ARG A 34 0.77 -4.32 -2.46
N ALA A 35 -0.41 -4.76 -2.89
CA ALA A 35 -1.46 -3.85 -3.32
C ALA A 35 -2.43 -3.49 -2.18
N TRP A 36 -2.87 -2.24 -2.16
CA TRP A 36 -3.73 -1.69 -1.11
C TRP A 36 -4.82 -0.81 -1.71
N HIS A 37 -6.04 -0.89 -1.15
CA HIS A 37 -6.97 0.22 -1.30
C HIS A 37 -6.40 1.47 -0.61
N ASN A 38 -6.74 2.66 -1.10
CA ASN A 38 -6.32 3.93 -0.47
C ASN A 38 -6.63 3.95 1.03
N GLN A 39 -7.85 3.55 1.40
CA GLN A 39 -8.33 3.53 2.79
C GLN A 39 -7.74 2.37 3.62
N CYS A 40 -7.15 1.36 2.97
CA CYS A 40 -6.59 0.20 3.66
C CYS A 40 -5.11 0.38 4.03
N LEU A 41 -4.38 1.28 3.35
CA LEU A 41 -3.01 1.60 3.70
C LEU A 41 -3.02 2.46 4.98
N ARG A 42 -2.72 1.83 6.11
CA ARG A 42 -2.79 2.43 7.45
C ARG A 42 -1.54 2.12 8.25
N CYS A 43 -1.18 3.02 9.17
CA CYS A 43 -0.15 2.71 10.15
C CYS A 43 -0.61 1.54 11.03
N CYS A 44 0.22 0.52 11.19
CA CYS A 44 -0.09 -0.64 12.04
C CYS A 44 -0.15 -0.31 13.54
N LYS A 45 0.37 0.85 13.95
CA LYS A 45 0.37 1.32 15.35
C LYS A 45 -0.81 2.24 15.63
N CYS A 46 -0.87 3.41 15.00
CA CYS A 46 -1.93 4.39 15.25
C CYS A 46 -3.20 4.21 14.40
N LEU A 47 -3.21 3.30 13.43
CA LEU A 47 -4.34 3.00 12.53
C LEU A 47 -4.81 4.16 11.63
N HIS A 48 -4.14 5.32 11.66
CA HIS A 48 -4.45 6.40 10.73
C HIS A 48 -4.16 6.00 9.28
N THR A 49 -5.00 6.48 8.35
CA THR A 49 -4.85 6.26 6.91
C THR A 49 -3.67 7.04 6.38
N LEU A 50 -2.89 6.41 5.51
CA LEU A 50 -1.68 7.00 4.93
C LEU A 50 -1.93 7.49 3.50
N GLU A 51 -3.20 7.65 3.11
CA GLU A 51 -3.57 8.09 1.76
C GLU A 51 -3.13 9.53 1.45
N ALA A 52 -3.09 10.38 2.48
CA ALA A 52 -2.68 11.78 2.36
C ALA A 52 -1.17 11.97 2.64
N GLU A 53 -0.48 10.93 3.08
CA GLU A 53 0.94 10.99 3.40
C GLU A 53 1.77 10.80 2.13
N LEU A 54 2.78 11.65 1.94
CA LEU A 54 3.71 11.53 0.81
C LEU A 54 4.60 10.29 0.90
N SER A 55 4.75 9.75 2.11
CA SER A 55 5.61 8.60 2.39
C SER A 55 5.06 7.76 3.53
N CYS A 56 5.23 6.45 3.42
CA CYS A 56 5.06 5.51 4.52
C CYS A 56 6.33 4.66 4.66
N TYR A 57 6.47 4.00 5.80
CA TYR A 57 7.65 3.22 6.13
C TYR A 57 7.26 1.77 6.39
N SER A 58 8.14 0.82 6.05
CA SER A 58 7.90 -0.60 6.30
C SER A 58 8.97 -1.19 7.21
N ARG A 59 8.55 -2.04 8.17
CA ARG A 59 9.42 -2.84 9.03
C ARG A 59 8.75 -4.19 9.29
N GLU A 60 9.45 -5.29 9.03
CA GLU A 60 8.96 -6.65 9.30
C GLU A 60 7.58 -6.94 8.67
N GLY A 61 7.33 -6.41 7.47
CA GLY A 61 6.05 -6.60 6.76
C GLY A 61 4.91 -5.72 7.26
N ASN A 62 5.13 -4.90 8.30
CA ASN A 62 4.17 -3.92 8.79
C ASN A 62 4.45 -2.54 8.19
N ILE A 63 3.38 -1.76 8.00
CA ILE A 63 3.42 -0.38 7.49
C ILE A 63 3.26 0.59 8.67
N TYR A 64 4.02 1.68 8.65
CA TYR A 64 4.05 2.70 9.71
C TYR A 64 3.97 4.10 9.09
N CYS A 65 3.36 5.04 9.84
CA CYS A 65 3.58 6.46 9.58
C CYS A 65 5.00 6.85 10.00
N LYS A 66 5.42 8.06 9.62
CA LYS A 66 6.74 8.61 10.01
C LYS A 66 6.94 8.56 11.53
N ASP A 67 5.96 9.08 12.28
CA ASP A 67 6.09 9.25 13.72
C ASP A 67 6.23 7.92 14.46
N ASP A 68 5.45 6.90 14.08
CA ASP A 68 5.49 5.58 14.72
C ASP A 68 6.67 4.71 14.23
N TYR A 69 7.29 5.04 13.10
CA TYR A 69 8.46 4.32 12.61
C TYR A 69 9.76 4.70 13.35
N TYR A 70 9.87 5.98 13.74
CA TYR A 70 11.07 6.55 14.40
C TYR A 70 10.99 6.55 15.93
N ARG A 71 9.84 6.20 16.51
CA ARG A 71 9.70 5.91 17.95
C ARG A 71 10.31 4.55 18.29
#